data_AF-A0A497YKB9-F1
#
_entry.id   AF-A0A497YKB9-F1
#
_cell.length_a   1.000
_cell.length_b   1.000
_cell.length_c   1.000
_cell.angle_alpha   90.00
_cell.angle_beta   90.00
_cell.angle_gamma   90.00
#
_symmetry.space_group_name_H-M   'P 1'
#
loop_
_entity.id
_entity.type
_entity.pdbx_description
1 polymer ?
#
loop_
_entity_poly.entity_id
_entity_poly.type
_entity_poly.pdbx_seq_one_letter_code
_entity_poly.pdbx_strand_id
1 'polypeptide(L)' 'MKRLPGATPGMTAIALAIILVLSIGSAIAAQSYFSYVEVTEAADRCYDLGGFPEIEKSGWQMTHFECHTD' A
#
# COMPACT_ATOMS: atom_id res chain seq x y z
N MET A 1 -14.61 31.00 -28.76
CA MET A 1 -14.73 30.15 -27.55
C MET A 1 -15.29 28.79 -27.98
N LYS A 2 -14.46 27.74 -27.95
CA LYS A 2 -14.88 26.39 -28.35
C LYS A 2 -15.78 25.83 -27.24
N ARG A 3 -17.08 25.66 -27.50
CA ARG A 3 -17.99 25.03 -26.54
C ARG A 3 -17.55 23.57 -26.39
N LEU A 4 -17.05 23.22 -25.20
CA LEU A 4 -16.88 21.82 -24.82
C LEU A 4 -18.26 21.14 -24.97
N PRO A 5 -18.39 20.05 -25.75
CA PRO A 5 -19.63 19.32 -25.80
C PRO A 5 -19.97 18.90 -24.36
N GLY A 6 -21.16 19.25 -23.89
CA GLY A 6 -21.61 18.87 -22.55
C GLY A 6 -21.45 17.36 -22.39
N ALA A 7 -20.66 16.94 -21.41
CA ALA A 7 -20.41 15.53 -21.17
C ALA A 7 -21.76 14.84 -20.92
N THR A 8 -22.09 13.84 -21.73
CA THR A 8 -23.32 13.06 -21.52
C THR A 8 -23.21 12.33 -20.18
N PRO A 9 -24.33 12.14 -19.45
CA PRO A 9 -24.31 11.50 -18.13
C PRO A 9 -23.61 10.13 -18.10
N GLY A 10 -23.65 9.38 -19.21
CA GLY A 10 -22.94 8.12 -19.35
C GLY A 10 -21.41 8.27 -19.39
N MET A 11 -20.90 9.30 -20.08
CA MET A 11 -19.47 9.54 -20.20
C MET A 11 -18.86 10.01 -18.87
N THR A 12 -19.61 10.81 -18.10
CA THR A 12 -19.22 11.18 -16.73
C THR A 12 -19.20 9.97 -15.78
N ALA A 13 -20.18 9.07 -15.90
CA ALA A 13 -20.23 7.87 -15.06
C ALA A 13 -19.05 6.93 -15.33
N ILE A 14 -18.68 6.73 -16.59
CA ILE A 14 -17.52 5.93 -16.99
C ILE A 14 -16.23 6.54 -16.44
N ALA A 15 -16.04 7.86 -16.58
CA ALA A 15 -14.86 8.54 -16.06
C ALA A 15 -14.74 8.39 -14.54
N LEU A 16 -15.84 8.54 -13.79
CA LEU A 16 -15.85 8.35 -12.34
C LEU A 16 -15.54 6.90 -11.94
N ALA A 17 -16.08 5.91 -12.67
CA ALA A 17 -15.77 4.50 -12.41
C ALA A 17 -14.28 4.20 -12.61
N ILE A 18 -13.67 4.73 -13.67
CA ILE A 18 -12.23 4.57 -13.92
C ILE A 18 -11.41 5.21 -12.80
N ILE A 19 -11.75 6.45 -12.41
CA ILE A 19 -11.06 7.15 -11.32
C ILE A 19 -11.16 6.36 -10.02
N LEU A 20 -12.34 5.81 -9.71
CA LEU A 20 -12.57 5.00 -8.52
C LEU A 20 -11.71 3.72 -8.53
N VAL A 21 -11.63 3.01 -9.66
CA VAL A 21 -10.81 1.80 -9.77
C VAL A 21 -9.33 2.13 -9.60
N LEU A 22 -8.86 3.22 -10.24
CA LEU A 22 -7.46 3.66 -10.12
C LEU A 22 -7.13 4.12 -8.70
N SER A 23 -8.03 4.82 -8.02
CA SER A 23 -7.81 5.29 -6.66
C SER A 23 -7.76 4.12 -5.66
N ILE A 24 -8.66 3.14 -5.80
CA ILE A 24 -8.64 1.93 -4.96
C ILE A 24 -7.37 1.12 -5.22
N GLY A 25 -7.02 0.89 -6.50
CA GLY A 25 -5.82 0.14 -6.86
C GLY A 25 -4.53 0.78 -6.33
N SER A 26 -4.41 2.10 -6.45
CA SER A 26 -3.26 2.84 -5.90
C SER A 26 -3.22 2.81 -4.38
N ALA A 27 -4.36 2.91 -3.69
CA ALA A 27 -4.42 2.80 -2.23
C ALA A 27 -3.99 1.41 -1.72
N ILE A 28 -4.38 0.33 -2.40
CA ILE A 28 -3.94 -1.04 -2.05
C ILE A 28 -2.43 -1.20 -2.29
N ALA A 29 -1.93 -0.70 -3.43
CA ALA A 29 -0.51 -0.75 -3.75
C ALA A 29 0.33 0.02 -2.73
N ALA A 30 -0.11 1.22 -2.35
CA ALA A 30 0.57 2.04 -1.34
C ALA A 30 0.60 1.35 0.04
N GLN A 31 -0.54 0.82 0.51
CA GLN A 31 -0.59 0.09 1.78
C GLN A 31 0.32 -1.14 1.78
N SER A 32 0.35 -1.88 0.67
CA SER A 32 1.24 -3.04 0.50
C SER A 32 2.71 -2.64 0.54
N TYR A 33 3.07 -1.55 -0.14
CA TYR A 33 4.44 -1.05 -0.19
C TYR A 33 4.92 -0.58 1.17
N PHE A 34 4.12 0.23 1.88
CA PHE A 34 4.51 0.72 3.21
C PHE A 34 4.65 -0.43 4.22
N SER A 35 3.74 -1.40 4.18
CA SER A 35 3.84 -2.62 5.00
C SER A 35 5.13 -3.41 4.73
N TYR A 36 5.53 -3.50 3.46
CA TYR A 36 6.77 -4.18 3.09
C TYR A 36 7.99 -3.44 3.64
N VAL A 37 8.08 -2.13 3.39
CA VAL A 37 9.20 -1.30 3.83
C VAL A 37 9.34 -1.32 5.34
N GLU A 38 8.25 -1.15 6.09
CA GLU A 38 8.26 -1.18 7.56
C GLU A 38 8.84 -2.49 8.11
N VAL A 39 8.40 -3.61 7.57
CA VAL A 39 8.85 -4.93 8.02
C VAL A 39 10.28 -5.22 7.60
N THR A 40 10.67 -4.84 6.39
CA THR A 40 12.05 -4.99 5.92
C THR A 40 12.99 -4.14 6.74
N GLU A 41 12.65 -2.89 7.05
CA GLU A 41 13.51 -2.03 7.88
C GLU A 41 13.68 -2.59 9.30
N ALA A 42 12.60 -3.09 9.91
CA ALA A 42 12.68 -3.73 11.22
C ALA A 42 13.55 -4.99 11.19
N ALA A 43 13.37 -5.84 10.18
CA ALA A 43 14.13 -7.07 9.98
C ALA A 43 15.63 -6.77 9.77
N ASP A 44 15.95 -5.84 8.86
CA ASP A 44 17.33 -5.46 8.54
C ASP A 44 18.04 -4.94 9.79
N ARG A 45 17.37 -4.13 10.61
CA ARG A 45 17.93 -3.67 11.88
C ARG A 45 18.25 -4.81 12.85
N CYS A 46 17.42 -5.86 12.87
CA CYS A 46 17.70 -7.05 13.68
C CYS A 46 18.90 -7.83 13.14
N TYR A 47 18.97 -8.00 11.82
CA TYR A 47 20.11 -8.66 11.17
C TYR A 47 21.43 -7.91 11.40
N ASP A 48 21.41 -6.58 11.40
CA ASP A 48 22.58 -5.74 11.69
C ASP A 48 23.12 -5.92 13.12
N LEU A 49 22.25 -6.32 14.05
CA LEU A 49 22.61 -6.67 15.42
C LEU A 49 23.09 -8.13 15.56
N GLY A 50 23.11 -8.88 14.46
CA GLY A 50 23.45 -10.31 14.43
C GLY A 50 22.31 -11.22 14.89
N GLY A 51 21.09 -10.70 15.01
CA GLY A 51 19.91 -11.45 15.42
C GLY A 51 19.07 -11.98 14.27
N PHE A 52 18.07 -12.80 14.62
CA PHE A 52 17.06 -13.32 13.71
C PHE A 52 15.69 -12.71 14.05
N PRO A 53 15.04 -12.01 13.10
CA PRO A 53 13.75 -11.39 13.34
C PRO A 53 12.62 -12.42 13.29
N GLU A 54 11.71 -12.36 14.26
CA GLU A 54 10.42 -13.03 14.26
C GLU A 54 9.33 -11.98 14.00
N ILE A 55 8.53 -12.20 12.94
CA ILE A 55 7.56 -11.23 12.44
C ILE A 55 6.19 -11.88 12.33
N GLU A 56 5.21 -11.30 13.00
CA GLU A 56 3.79 -11.65 12.82
C GLU A 56 3.07 -10.51 12.09
N LYS A 57 2.25 -10.89 11.11
CA LYS A 57 1.44 -9.97 10.31
C LYS A 57 -0.03 -10.33 10.34
N SER A 58 -0.87 -9.31 10.45
CA SER A 58 -2.30 -9.38 10.15
C SER A 58 -2.62 -8.45 8.99
N GLY A 59 -2.82 -9.03 7.80
CA GLY A 59 -2.96 -8.27 6.56
C GLY A 59 -1.70 -7.46 6.24
N TRP A 60 -1.85 -6.13 6.15
CA TRP A 60 -0.73 -5.19 5.91
C TRP A 60 -0.13 -4.59 7.19
N GLN A 61 -0.65 -4.92 8.37
CA GLN A 61 -0.05 -4.44 9.62
C GLN A 61 0.85 -5.51 10.23
N MET A 62 2.03 -5.07 10.64
CA MET A 62 2.88 -5.82 11.55
C MET A 62 2.23 -5.78 12.94
N THR A 63 1.87 -6.94 13.47
CA THR A 63 1.21 -7.05 14.77
C THR A 63 2.19 -7.40 15.88
N HIS A 64 3.25 -8.12 15.52
CA HIS A 64 4.31 -8.48 16.44
C HIS A 64 5.65 -8.47 15.71
N PHE A 65 6.67 -7.97 16.39
CA PHE A 65 8.05 -8.00 15.95
C PHE A 65 8.94 -8.28 17.15
N GLU A 66 9.77 -9.31 17.03
CA GLU A 66 10.77 -9.66 18.02
C GLU A 66 12.11 -9.93 17.30
N CYS A 67 13.22 -9.62 17.97
CA CYS A 67 14.56 -9.83 17.44
C CYS A 67 15.35 -10.72 18.40
N HIS A 68 15.63 -11.94 17.97
CA HIS A 68 16.35 -12.95 18.74
C HIS A 68 17.85 -12.81 18.48
N THR A 69 18.62 -12.32 19.46
CA THR A 69 20.07 -12.04 19.34
C THR A 69 20.95 -13.01 20.15
N ASP A 70 20.34 -14.09 20.65
CA ASP A 70 20.89 -15.09 21.57
C ASP A 70 21.59 -16.28 20.91
#